data_AF-H2ZK60-F1
#
_entry.id   AF-H2ZK60-F1
#
_cell.length_a   1.000
_cell.length_b   1.000
_cell.length_c   1.000
_cell.angle_alpha   90.00
_cell.angle_beta   90.00
_cell.angle_gamma   90.00
#
_symmetry.space_group_name_H-M   'P 1'
#
loop_
_entity.id
_entity.type
_entity.pdbx_description
1 polymer ?
#
loop_
_entity_poly.entity_id
_entity_poly.type
_entity_poly.pdbx_seq_one_letter_code
_entity_poly.pdbx_strand_id
1 'polypeptide(L)'
;RKVAEGHKASFCLEDSSCTDRKIKVFNCDEGHQGISPGCEDTYKAAVDCQWIDVTDVPLDEYTFRVTVNPKRLVRESNFANNGIRCKVSIKRHTADIWNCSPIGV
;
A
#
# COMPACT_ATOMS: atom_id res chain seq x y z
N ARG A 1 -11.48 -2.50 16.74
CA ARG A 1 -11.79 -1.05 16.61
C ARG A 1 -10.68 -0.41 15.79
N LYS A 2 -11.00 0.51 14.85
CA LYS A 2 -10.00 1.29 14.11
C LYS A 2 -9.52 2.46 15.01
N VAL A 3 -8.22 2.69 15.06
CA VAL A 3 -7.60 3.73 15.93
C VAL A 3 -6.94 4.85 15.14
N ALA A 4 -6.47 4.56 13.93
CA ALA A 4 -5.95 5.53 12.96
C ALA A 4 -6.20 5.01 11.54
N GLU A 5 -6.17 5.90 10.56
CA GLU A 5 -6.31 5.59 9.14
C GLU A 5 -5.44 6.56 8.34
N GLY A 6 -4.66 6.01 7.40
CA GLY A 6 -3.94 6.84 6.44
C GLY A 6 -4.89 7.34 5.36
N HIS A 7 -4.65 8.56 4.90
CA HIS A 7 -5.38 9.13 3.79
C HIS A 7 -4.49 9.14 2.54
N LYS A 8 -4.79 8.26 1.58
CA LYS A 8 -4.22 8.33 0.24
C LYS A 8 -5.27 8.92 -0.69
N ALA A 9 -5.12 10.20 -1.02
CA ALA A 9 -6.13 10.98 -1.74
C ALA A 9 -6.31 10.55 -3.19
N SER A 10 -5.23 10.09 -3.84
CA SER A 10 -5.26 9.58 -5.20
C SER A 10 -4.06 8.66 -5.45
N PHE A 11 -4.14 7.93 -6.57
CA PHE A 11 -3.06 7.11 -7.11
C PHE A 11 -2.90 7.49 -8.58
N CYS A 12 -1.69 7.86 -8.97
CA CYS A 12 -1.18 7.57 -10.30
C CYS A 12 -0.96 6.05 -10.40
N LEU A 13 -1.30 5.43 -11.53
CA LEU A 13 -0.95 4.03 -11.80
C LEU A 13 0.08 3.99 -12.91
N GLU A 14 1.29 3.52 -12.63
CA GLU A 14 2.39 3.47 -13.59
C GLU A 14 3.30 2.25 -13.41
N ASP A 15 4.12 1.97 -14.43
CA ASP A 15 5.11 0.90 -14.38
C ASP A 15 6.43 1.38 -13.74
N SER A 16 6.47 1.46 -12.41
CA SER A 16 7.66 1.85 -11.64
C SER A 16 8.85 0.90 -11.85
N SER A 17 8.60 -0.41 -11.89
CA SER A 17 9.59 -1.45 -12.16
C SER A 17 8.92 -2.67 -12.79
N CYS A 18 9.68 -3.51 -13.49
CA CYS A 18 9.16 -4.74 -14.07
C CYS A 18 10.16 -5.89 -13.93
N THR A 19 9.62 -7.11 -13.86
CA THR A 19 10.41 -8.34 -13.96
C THR A 19 11.17 -8.43 -15.30
N ASP A 20 12.32 -9.12 -15.29
CA ASP A 20 13.29 -9.09 -16.40
C ASP A 20 12.66 -9.23 -17.79
N ARG A 21 13.09 -8.34 -18.70
CA ARG A 21 12.70 -8.25 -20.12
C ARG A 21 11.28 -7.75 -20.41
N LYS A 22 10.55 -7.21 -19.42
CA LYS A 22 9.27 -6.53 -19.65
C LYS A 22 9.47 -5.05 -19.94
N ILE A 23 8.67 -4.53 -20.87
CA ILE A 23 8.66 -3.12 -21.28
C ILE A 23 7.64 -2.39 -20.42
N LYS A 24 8.04 -1.25 -19.87
CA LYS A 24 7.15 -0.30 -19.20
C LYS A 24 6.26 0.37 -20.23
N VAL A 25 4.96 0.41 -19.97
CA VAL A 25 3.94 0.95 -20.88
C VAL A 25 3.24 2.16 -20.27
N PHE A 26 2.94 2.12 -18.98
CA PHE A 26 2.20 3.18 -18.30
C PHE A 26 3.13 4.15 -17.59
N ASN A 27 2.92 5.43 -17.86
CA ASN A 27 3.68 6.54 -17.32
C ASN A 27 2.72 7.70 -17.07
N CYS A 28 2.59 8.13 -15.82
CA CYS A 28 1.67 9.19 -15.46
C CYS A 28 2.07 10.56 -16.00
N ASP A 29 3.37 10.80 -16.23
CA ASP A 29 3.86 12.04 -16.86
C ASP A 29 3.39 12.16 -18.32
N GLU A 30 3.10 11.03 -18.97
CA GLU A 30 2.58 10.97 -20.34
C GLU A 30 1.04 10.90 -20.39
N GLY A 31 0.37 10.94 -19.23
CA GLY A 31 -1.09 10.95 -19.12
C GLY A 31 -1.77 9.59 -19.30
N HIS A 32 -1.00 8.50 -19.45
CA HIS A 32 -1.52 7.14 -19.56
C HIS A 32 -1.30 6.35 -18.27
N GLN A 33 -2.39 5.91 -17.64
CA GLN A 33 -2.34 5.20 -16.36
C GLN A 33 -2.70 3.71 -16.46
N GLY A 34 -1.99 2.88 -15.72
CA GLY A 34 -2.19 1.44 -15.61
C GLY A 34 -0.97 0.74 -14.99
N ILE A 35 -1.10 -0.56 -14.75
CA ILE A 35 0.02 -1.41 -14.31
C ILE A 35 0.07 -2.60 -15.26
N SER A 36 1.18 -2.78 -15.95
CA SER A 36 1.38 -3.84 -16.92
C SER A 36 1.58 -5.20 -16.22
N PRO A 37 1.14 -6.32 -16.83
CA PRO A 37 1.40 -7.65 -16.26
C PRO A 37 2.90 -7.93 -16.08
N GLY A 38 3.30 -8.21 -14.84
CA GLY A 38 4.71 -8.43 -14.48
C GLY A 38 5.47 -7.15 -14.10
N CYS A 39 4.77 -6.03 -14.00
CA CYS A 39 5.27 -4.77 -13.47
C CYS A 39 4.63 -4.46 -12.10
N GLU A 40 5.23 -3.51 -11.40
CA GLU A 40 4.78 -2.97 -10.12
C GLU A 40 4.75 -1.45 -10.15
N ASP A 41 3.94 -0.88 -9.26
CA ASP A 41 3.86 0.56 -9.00
C ASP A 41 4.32 0.83 -7.55
N THR A 42 5.45 1.52 -7.41
CA THR A 42 6.16 1.67 -6.14
C THR A 42 6.07 3.09 -5.62
N TYR A 43 5.23 3.27 -4.61
CA TYR A 43 5.13 4.52 -3.85
C TYR A 43 6.16 4.55 -2.72
N LYS A 44 7.21 5.34 -2.92
CA LYS A 44 8.30 5.48 -1.95
C LYS A 44 7.85 6.22 -0.69
N ALA A 45 8.44 5.89 0.46
CA ALA A 45 8.11 6.51 1.75
C ALA A 45 8.30 8.04 1.80
N ALA A 46 9.16 8.59 0.94
CA ALA A 46 9.39 10.03 0.86
C ALA A 46 8.29 10.78 0.09
N VAL A 47 7.38 10.07 -0.59
CA VAL A 47 6.26 10.69 -1.29
C VAL A 47 5.20 11.10 -0.26
N ASP A 48 4.63 12.29 -0.45
CA ASP A 48 3.58 12.78 0.42
C ASP A 48 2.39 11.82 0.50
N CYS A 49 1.70 11.84 1.64
CA CYS A 49 0.54 11.00 1.94
C CYS A 49 0.84 9.48 1.98
N GLN A 50 2.11 9.05 2.04
CA GLN A 50 2.51 7.65 2.27
C GLN A 50 2.65 7.29 3.77
N TRP A 51 1.81 7.87 4.64
CA TRP A 51 1.86 7.63 6.07
C TRP A 51 0.47 7.51 6.70
N ILE A 52 0.45 6.90 7.88
CA ILE A 52 -0.66 6.99 8.83
C ILE A 52 -0.16 7.90 9.95
N ASP A 53 -0.89 8.97 10.22
CA ASP A 53 -0.59 9.81 11.38
C ASP A 53 -0.95 9.04 12.66
N VAL A 54 0.01 8.95 13.58
CA VAL A 54 -0.11 8.26 14.87
C VAL A 54 0.10 9.20 16.05
N THR A 55 0.09 10.52 15.83
CA THR A 55 0.32 11.54 16.86
C THR A 55 -0.58 11.36 18.09
N ASP A 56 -1.84 11.04 17.87
CA ASP A 56 -2.84 10.84 18.92
C ASP A 56 -3.11 9.36 19.26
N VAL A 57 -2.29 8.44 18.73
CA VAL A 57 -2.42 7.01 19.02
C VAL A 57 -1.58 6.67 20.25
N PRO A 58 -2.16 6.04 21.28
CA PRO A 58 -1.40 5.62 22.46
C PRO A 58 -0.24 4.67 22.13
N LEU A 59 0.74 4.60 23.02
CA LEU A 59 1.84 3.63 22.91
C LEU A 59 1.33 2.24 23.30
N ASP A 60 1.18 1.35 22.33
CA ASP A 60 0.70 -0.03 22.52
C ASP A 60 1.00 -0.90 21.29
N GLU A 61 0.57 -2.16 21.32
CA GLU A 61 0.54 -3.05 20.17
C GLU A 61 -0.78 -2.95 19.39
N TYR A 62 -0.66 -2.81 18.08
CA TYR A 62 -1.77 -2.72 17.15
C TYR A 62 -1.64 -3.72 16.01
N THR A 63 -2.71 -3.82 15.23
CA THR A 63 -2.71 -4.54 13.96
C THR A 63 -2.65 -3.52 12.83
N PHE A 64 -1.55 -3.51 12.09
CA PHE A 64 -1.39 -2.71 10.88
C PHE A 64 -2.00 -3.44 9.69
N ARG A 65 -2.79 -2.74 8.88
CA ARG A 65 -3.43 -3.31 7.68
C ARG A 65 -3.25 -2.35 6.50
N VAL A 66 -2.86 -2.91 5.37
CA VAL A 66 -2.92 -2.23 4.07
C VAL A 66 -3.83 -3.05 3.17
N THR A 67 -4.60 -2.37 2.33
CA THR A 67 -5.52 -3.00 1.39
C THR A 67 -5.50 -2.24 0.07
N VAL A 68 -5.29 -2.98 -1.02
CA VAL A 68 -5.31 -2.48 -2.39
C VAL A 68 -6.67 -2.79 -3.02
N ASN A 69 -7.21 -1.82 -3.78
CA ASN A 69 -8.54 -1.91 -4.39
C ASN A 69 -9.66 -2.38 -3.42
N PRO A 70 -9.81 -1.76 -2.22
CA PRO A 70 -10.73 -2.22 -1.18
C PRO A 70 -12.20 -2.25 -1.62
N LYS A 71 -12.56 -1.37 -2.56
CA LYS A 71 -13.94 -1.23 -3.09
C LYS A 71 -14.18 -2.08 -4.34
N ARG A 72 -13.19 -2.86 -4.79
CA ARG A 72 -13.26 -3.71 -5.99
C ARG A 72 -13.73 -2.95 -7.23
N LEU A 73 -13.26 -1.71 -7.39
CA LEU A 73 -13.63 -0.85 -8.51
C LEU A 73 -12.96 -1.30 -9.81
N VAL A 74 -11.78 -1.91 -9.70
CA VAL A 74 -11.07 -2.58 -10.81
C VAL A 74 -11.26 -4.09 -10.67
N ARG A 75 -11.50 -4.78 -11.78
CA ARG A 75 -11.64 -6.24 -11.78
C ARG A 75 -10.27 -6.90 -11.68
N GLU A 76 -10.13 -7.82 -10.73
CA GLU A 76 -8.94 -8.64 -10.54
C GLU A 76 -9.31 -10.13 -10.62
N SER A 77 -8.34 -10.97 -10.94
CA SER A 77 -8.53 -12.43 -10.98
C SER A 77 -8.64 -13.05 -9.59
N ASN A 78 -8.10 -12.37 -8.58
CA ASN A 78 -8.09 -12.81 -7.19
C ASN A 78 -8.12 -11.57 -6.28
N PHE A 79 -9.00 -11.55 -5.28
CA PHE A 79 -9.06 -10.50 -4.25
C PHE A 79 -8.59 -11.00 -2.88
N ALA A 80 -8.30 -12.30 -2.75
CA ALA A 80 -7.88 -12.92 -1.49
C ALA A 80 -6.43 -12.56 -1.10
N ASN A 81 -5.69 -11.91 -2.00
CA ASN A 81 -4.30 -11.47 -1.84
C ASN A 81 -4.15 -9.93 -1.85
N ASN A 82 -5.25 -9.17 -1.79
CA ASN A 82 -5.25 -7.72 -1.93
C ASN A 82 -4.91 -6.95 -0.65
N GLY A 83 -4.67 -7.62 0.47
CA GLY A 83 -4.28 -6.96 1.71
C GLY A 83 -3.11 -7.63 2.40
N ILE A 84 -2.48 -6.88 3.30
CA ILE A 84 -1.48 -7.38 4.23
C ILE A 84 -1.88 -6.99 5.65
N ARG A 85 -1.60 -7.88 6.60
CA ARG A 85 -1.79 -7.66 8.02
C ARG A 85 -0.49 -7.93 8.75
N CYS A 86 -0.03 -6.96 9.52
CA CYS A 86 1.16 -7.06 10.36
C CYS A 86 0.82 -6.72 11.82
N LYS A 87 1.67 -7.14 12.74
CA LYS A 87 1.73 -6.58 14.10
C LYS A 87 2.61 -5.34 14.09
N VAL A 88 2.22 -4.33 14.86
CA VAL A 88 3.02 -3.12 15.06
C VAL A 88 3.04 -2.75 16.53
N SER A 89 4.21 -2.44 17.09
CA SER A 89 4.35 -1.84 18.42
C SER A 89 4.74 -0.38 18.25
N ILE A 90 3.88 0.53 18.69
CA ILE A 90 4.16 1.97 18.68
C ILE A 90 4.82 2.33 20.01
N LYS A 91 6.05 2.85 19.93
CA LYS A 91 6.86 3.28 21.06
C LYS A 91 7.10 4.79 20.97
N ARG A 92 7.67 5.36 22.02
CA ARG A 92 7.90 6.82 22.11
C ARG A 92 8.67 7.39 20.91
N HIS A 93 9.59 6.64 20.32
CA HIS A 93 10.49 7.10 19.25
C HIS A 93 10.57 6.18 18.04
N THR A 94 10.00 4.98 18.12
CA THR A 94 10.11 3.97 17.07
C THR A 94 8.78 3.24 16.91
N ALA A 95 8.61 2.61 15.75
CA ALA A 95 7.56 1.63 15.52
C ALA A 95 8.20 0.38 14.94
N ASP A 96 7.99 -0.75 15.59
CA ASP A 96 8.47 -2.05 15.11
C ASP A 96 7.32 -2.77 14.42
N ILE A 97 7.56 -3.33 13.23
CA ILE A 97 6.55 -4.05 12.45
C ILE A 97 7.04 -5.47 12.19
N TRP A 98 6.21 -6.47 12.46
CA TRP A 98 6.56 -7.88 12.29
C TRP A 98 5.34 -8.76 12.01
N ASN A 99 5.57 -10.06 11.76
CA ASN A 99 4.55 -11.08 11.49
C ASN A 99 3.53 -10.65 10.42
N CYS A 100 4.05 -10.09 9.32
CA CYS A 100 3.24 -9.72 8.17
C CYS A 100 2.74 -10.96 7.42
N SER A 101 1.46 -10.96 7.10
CA SER A 101 0.81 -12.05 6.36
C SER A 101 -0.19 -11.48 5.35
N PRO A 102 -0.33 -12.09 4.16
CA PRO A 102 -1.38 -11.74 3.22
C PRO A 102 -2.77 -11.96 3.84
N ILE A 103 -3.70 -11.08 3.51
CA ILE A 103 -5.12 -11.19 3.84
C ILE A 103 -5.95 -10.82 2.61
N GLY A 104 -7.16 -11.35 2.53
CA GLY A 104 -8.13 -10.94 1.52
C GLY A 104 -8.83 -9.63 1.86
N VAL A 105 -9.59 -9.16 0.86
CA VAL A 105 -10.46 -7.99 0.92
C VAL A 105 -11.91 -8.40 0.90
#